data_AF-A0AAE0Q0A7-F1
#
_entry.id   AF-A0AAE0Q0A7-F1
#
_cell.length_a   1.000
_cell.length_b   1.000
_cell.length_c   1.000
_cell.angle_alpha   90.00
_cell.angle_beta   90.00
_cell.angle_gamma   90.00
#
_symmetry.space_group_name_H-M   'P 1'
#
loop_
_entity.id
_entity.type
_entity.pdbx_description
1 polymer ?
#
loop_
_entity_poly.entity_id
_entity_poly.type
_entity_poly.pdbx_seq_one_letter_code
_entity_poly.pdbx_strand_id
1 'polypeptide(L)'
;MNSAVYQKILKENVQPSVSDLNLKQPWVLQQDNDPKHTSKSTSEWLKKNKMKTLEGPSQSPDLNPIEMLWHDLKKVVHARKPSNVAELQQFCKDEWAKIPPQRCNRLIASYGKRLIAVVAAKDEGCAALTSALRSNPSHLRELDLSRNKLRDSGVKCLSAVLENPHCKMETLRLYNCEISDEGCAALTSALRSNPSHLKELDLSWNKLRDSVKSLSAVLVNPHCKLETLRLCDCNISDEGCAALTSALRSNPSHLRELDLSWNKLGDSRVKSLSAVLENPHCKLETLRLCDCEISDEGCAALTSALRSNPSHLRKLDLSWNKLRDSGVKSLSAVLENPHCKLETLSFELFIKTGTFDNE
;
A
#
# COMPACT_ATOMS: atom_id res chain seq x y z
N MET A 1 3.97 -22.57 32.53
CA MET A 1 2.76 -22.16 33.27
C MET A 1 1.70 -23.25 33.08
N ASN A 2 0.98 -23.66 34.13
CA ASN A 2 -0.07 -24.69 34.04
C ASN A 2 -1.48 -24.07 34.09
N SER A 3 -2.52 -24.87 33.88
CA SER A 3 -3.93 -24.41 33.85
C SER A 3 -4.38 -23.73 35.14
N ALA A 4 -3.91 -24.19 36.31
CA ALA A 4 -4.28 -23.58 37.60
C ALA A 4 -3.70 -22.17 37.76
N VAL A 5 -2.44 -21.97 37.36
CA VAL A 5 -1.80 -20.65 37.36
C VAL A 5 -2.48 -19.72 36.36
N TYR A 6 -2.85 -20.22 35.18
CA TYR A 6 -3.60 -19.44 34.19
C TYR A 6 -4.97 -18.97 34.71
N GLN A 7 -5.74 -19.86 35.33
CA GLN A 7 -7.04 -19.52 35.94
C GLN A 7 -6.89 -18.46 37.03
N LYS A 8 -5.83 -18.54 37.84
CA LYS A 8 -5.53 -17.52 38.87
C LYS A 8 -5.28 -16.15 38.23
N ILE A 9 -4.48 -16.09 37.17
CA ILE A 9 -4.22 -14.84 36.42
C ILE A 9 -5.53 -14.25 35.88
N LEU A 10 -6.38 -15.07 35.25
CA LEU A 10 -7.67 -14.58 34.75
C LEU A 10 -8.56 -14.03 35.87
N LYS A 11 -8.63 -14.75 37.00
CA LYS A 11 -9.41 -14.34 38.17
C LYS A 11 -8.97 -12.98 38.70
N GLU A 12 -7.66 -12.77 38.80
CA GLU A 12 -7.08 -11.57 39.41
C GLU A 12 -7.12 -10.35 38.48
N ASN A 13 -7.08 -10.54 37.16
CA ASN A 13 -6.81 -9.44 36.22
C ASN A 13 -7.98 -9.07 35.31
N VAL A 14 -8.92 -9.98 35.02
CA VAL A 14 -9.97 -9.72 34.02
C VAL A 14 -10.93 -8.61 34.47
N GLN A 15 -11.47 -8.68 35.69
CA GLN A 15 -12.43 -7.69 36.19
C GLN A 15 -11.82 -6.29 36.39
N PRO A 16 -10.61 -6.15 36.97
CA PRO A 16 -9.90 -4.87 36.99
C PRO A 16 -9.72 -4.30 35.58
N SER A 17 -9.25 -5.12 34.63
CA SER A 17 -9.03 -4.66 33.25
C SER A 17 -10.31 -4.19 32.56
N VAL A 18 -11.44 -4.88 32.77
CA VAL A 18 -12.76 -4.47 32.22
C VAL A 18 -13.18 -3.12 32.77
N SER A 19 -12.92 -2.87 34.06
CA SER A 19 -13.25 -1.62 34.74
C SER A 19 -12.34 -0.48 34.26
N ASP A 20 -11.03 -0.71 34.23
CA ASP A 20 -10.03 0.28 33.81
C ASP A 20 -10.19 0.69 32.34
N LEU A 21 -10.59 -0.26 31.48
CA LEU A 21 -10.83 -0.02 30.05
C LEU A 21 -12.25 0.45 29.74
N ASN A 22 -13.11 0.61 30.76
CA ASN A 22 -14.51 1.03 30.61
C ASN A 22 -15.28 0.19 29.57
N LEU A 23 -15.07 -1.13 29.57
CA LEU A 23 -15.67 -2.05 28.60
C LEU A 23 -17.12 -2.35 28.98
N LYS A 24 -18.06 -1.94 28.13
CA LYS A 24 -19.48 -2.28 28.26
C LYS A 24 -19.72 -3.73 27.83
N GLN A 25 -20.52 -4.46 28.60
CA GLN A 25 -20.99 -5.81 28.23
C GLN A 25 -21.89 -5.75 26.97
N PRO A 26 -21.88 -6.77 26.10
CA PRO A 26 -21.09 -8.00 26.21
C PRO A 26 -19.66 -7.83 25.66
N TRP A 27 -18.67 -8.36 26.37
CA TRP A 27 -17.30 -8.48 25.90
C TRP A 27 -16.91 -9.95 25.73
N VAL A 28 -15.91 -10.22 24.89
CA VAL A 28 -15.43 -11.57 24.56
C VAL A 28 -13.95 -11.66 24.89
N LEU A 29 -13.56 -12.67 25.66
CA LEU A 29 -12.18 -12.97 25.99
C LEU A 29 -11.50 -13.66 24.80
N GLN A 30 -10.42 -13.08 24.30
CA GLN A 30 -9.57 -13.73 23.30
C GLN A 30 -8.40 -14.43 24.00
N GLN A 31 -8.19 -15.72 23.68
CA GLN A 31 -7.05 -16.51 24.11
C GLN A 31 -6.53 -17.36 22.93
N ASP A 32 -5.27 -17.80 22.98
CA ASP A 32 -4.73 -18.73 21.99
C ASP A 32 -5.13 -20.19 22.30
N ASN A 33 -4.78 -21.12 21.41
CA ASN A 33 -5.09 -22.55 21.53
C ASN A 33 -4.05 -23.36 22.33
N ASP A 34 -3.21 -22.71 23.13
CA ASP A 34 -2.23 -23.41 23.97
C ASP A 34 -2.92 -24.43 24.89
N PRO A 35 -2.30 -25.61 25.12
CA PRO A 35 -2.89 -26.68 25.92
C PRO A 35 -3.45 -26.25 27.27
N LYS A 36 -2.86 -25.25 27.95
CA LYS A 36 -3.38 -24.78 29.25
C LYS A 36 -4.68 -23.98 29.13
N HIS A 37 -4.89 -23.28 28.01
CA HIS A 37 -6.08 -22.47 27.73
C HIS A 37 -7.26 -23.35 27.29
N THR A 38 -6.96 -24.40 26.51
CA THR A 38 -7.95 -25.33 25.95
C THR A 38 -8.18 -26.57 26.83
N SER A 39 -7.40 -26.74 27.90
CA SER A 39 -7.60 -27.84 28.85
C SER A 39 -9.03 -27.91 29.40
N LYS A 40 -9.51 -29.12 29.68
CA LYS A 40 -10.84 -29.36 30.24
C LYS A 40 -11.09 -28.53 31.51
N SER A 41 -10.11 -28.51 32.41
CA SER A 41 -10.16 -27.72 33.65
C SER A 41 -10.39 -26.23 33.40
N THR A 42 -9.63 -25.62 32.48
CA THR A 42 -9.78 -24.20 32.14
C THR A 42 -11.10 -23.92 31.44
N SER A 43 -11.53 -24.79 30.52
CA SER A 43 -12.80 -24.65 29.80
C SER A 43 -14.01 -24.70 30.76
N GLU A 44 -14.00 -25.61 31.74
CA GLU A 44 -15.04 -25.69 32.79
C GLU A 44 -15.01 -24.45 33.69
N TRP A 45 -13.82 -23.97 34.05
CA TRP A 45 -13.66 -22.76 34.85
C TRP A 45 -14.22 -21.52 34.14
N LEU A 46 -13.92 -21.33 32.85
CA LEU A 46 -14.42 -20.21 32.05
C LEU A 46 -15.96 -20.24 31.96
N LYS A 47 -16.55 -21.42 31.73
CA LYS A 47 -18.00 -21.62 31.75
C LYS A 47 -18.61 -21.26 33.11
N LYS A 48 -18.01 -21.73 34.21
CA LYS A 48 -18.47 -21.41 35.58
C LYS A 48 -18.45 -19.91 35.88
N ASN A 49 -17.45 -19.19 35.36
CA ASN A 49 -17.32 -17.74 35.54
C ASN A 49 -18.05 -16.92 34.45
N LYS A 50 -18.87 -17.55 33.61
CA LYS A 50 -19.65 -16.92 32.54
C LYS A 50 -18.80 -16.06 31.59
N MET A 51 -17.54 -16.46 31.36
CA MET A 51 -16.66 -15.77 30.42
C MET A 51 -16.88 -16.32 29.01
N LYS A 52 -17.31 -15.46 28.10
CA LYS A 52 -17.43 -15.82 26.68
C LYS A 52 -16.03 -15.76 26.05
N THR A 53 -15.61 -16.83 25.40
CA THR A 53 -14.33 -16.88 24.68
C THR A 53 -14.52 -16.80 23.17
N LEU A 54 -13.57 -16.19 22.47
CA LEU A 54 -13.55 -16.18 21.00
C LEU A 54 -13.09 -17.55 20.49
N GLU A 55 -13.87 -18.19 19.62
CA GLU A 55 -13.47 -19.42 18.93
C GLU A 55 -12.60 -19.06 17.71
N GLY A 56 -11.37 -19.59 17.67
CA GLY A 56 -10.42 -19.40 16.57
C GLY A 56 -10.11 -20.71 15.84
N PRO A 57 -9.76 -20.69 14.54
CA PRO A 57 -9.49 -21.89 13.76
C PRO A 57 -8.24 -22.63 14.27
N SER A 58 -8.19 -23.94 14.05
CA SER A 58 -6.99 -24.75 14.26
C SER A 58 -5.88 -24.26 13.32
N GLN A 59 -4.73 -23.88 13.89
CA GLN A 59 -3.58 -23.30 13.17
C GLN A 59 -3.83 -21.95 12.48
N SER A 60 -4.51 -21.04 13.17
CA SER A 60 -4.44 -19.62 12.79
C SER A 60 -2.98 -19.14 12.81
N PRO A 61 -2.49 -18.42 11.77
CA PRO A 61 -1.22 -17.72 11.88
C PRO A 61 -1.25 -16.75 13.06
N ASP A 62 -0.08 -16.46 13.65
CA ASP A 62 0.05 -15.63 14.86
C ASP A 62 -0.30 -14.15 14.59
N LEU A 63 -1.60 -13.85 14.52
CA LEU A 63 -2.14 -12.52 14.22
C LEU A 63 -2.60 -11.76 15.48
N ASN A 64 -2.56 -12.44 16.63
CA ASN A 64 -3.04 -11.91 17.90
C ASN A 64 -2.19 -10.68 18.30
N PRO A 65 -2.83 -9.53 18.62
CA PRO A 65 -2.13 -8.36 19.16
C PRO A 65 -1.13 -8.68 20.27
N ILE A 66 -1.41 -9.68 21.10
CA ILE A 66 -0.53 -10.08 22.21
C ILE A 66 0.81 -10.65 21.72
N GLU A 67 0.82 -11.42 20.63
CA GLU A 67 2.06 -12.01 20.08
C GLU A 67 2.94 -10.94 19.45
N MET A 68 2.32 -9.91 18.87
CA MET A 68 3.03 -8.73 18.36
C MET A 68 3.64 -7.90 19.49
N LEU A 69 2.94 -7.75 20.61
CA LEU A 69 3.48 -7.11 21.81
C LEU A 69 4.61 -7.94 22.42
N TRP A 70 4.47 -9.26 22.48
CA TRP A 70 5.53 -10.15 22.94
C TRP A 70 6.75 -10.10 22.04
N HIS A 71 6.57 -10.02 20.72
CA HIS A 71 7.67 -9.84 19.78
C HIS A 71 8.41 -8.51 20.03
N ASP A 72 7.68 -7.40 20.17
CA ASP A 72 8.25 -6.09 20.47
C ASP A 72 9.06 -6.14 21.78
N LEU A 73 8.47 -6.72 22.83
CA LEU A 73 9.10 -6.85 24.15
C LEU A 73 10.34 -7.75 24.11
N LYS A 74 10.25 -8.92 23.47
CA LYS A 74 11.38 -9.85 23.31
C LYS A 74 12.56 -9.15 22.64
N LYS A 75 12.29 -8.34 21.60
CA LYS A 75 13.33 -7.60 20.88
C LYS A 75 14.08 -6.60 21.77
N VAL A 76 13.36 -5.77 22.53
CA VAL A 76 14.00 -4.76 23.40
C VAL A 76 14.67 -5.37 24.63
N VAL A 77 14.07 -6.40 25.22
CA VAL A 77 14.66 -7.10 26.37
C VAL A 77 15.92 -7.86 25.95
N HIS A 78 15.92 -8.49 24.76
CA HIS A 78 17.11 -9.18 24.24
C HIS A 78 18.28 -8.22 24.01
N ALA A 79 18.01 -7.00 23.53
CA ALA A 79 19.04 -5.98 23.35
C ALA A 79 19.72 -5.55 24.66
N ARG A 80 19.02 -5.68 25.81
CA ARG A 80 19.58 -5.41 27.15
C ARG A 80 20.45 -6.55 27.69
N LYS A 81 20.53 -7.68 26.99
CA LYS A 81 21.40 -8.83 27.31
C LYS A 81 21.33 -9.26 28.79
N PRO A 82 20.15 -9.63 29.32
CA PRO A 82 20.03 -10.07 30.71
C PRO A 82 20.88 -11.32 30.94
N SER A 83 21.63 -11.33 32.04
CA SER A 83 22.57 -12.40 32.40
C SER A 83 21.95 -13.47 33.30
N ASN A 84 20.82 -13.15 33.94
CA ASN A 84 20.11 -14.05 34.86
C ASN A 84 18.59 -13.82 34.83
N VAL A 85 17.84 -14.72 35.47
CA VAL A 85 16.36 -14.70 35.46
C VAL A 85 15.80 -13.47 36.19
N ALA A 86 16.45 -12.99 37.24
CA ALA A 86 16.00 -11.80 37.98
C ALA A 86 16.13 -10.53 37.12
N GLU A 87 17.26 -10.38 36.41
CA GLU A 87 17.46 -9.30 35.43
C GLU A 87 16.46 -9.39 34.28
N LEU A 88 16.26 -10.59 33.72
CA LEU A 88 15.27 -10.80 32.66
C LEU A 88 13.87 -10.36 33.12
N GLN A 89 13.47 -10.75 34.34
CA GLN A 89 12.18 -10.39 34.91
C GLN A 89 12.06 -8.88 35.11
N GLN A 90 13.11 -8.22 35.61
CA GLN A 90 13.09 -6.77 35.80
C GLN A 90 13.03 -6.04 34.46
N PHE A 91 13.82 -6.45 33.47
CA PHE A 91 13.84 -5.80 32.16
C PHE A 91 12.50 -5.97 31.44
N CYS A 92 11.87 -7.15 31.53
CA CYS A 92 10.52 -7.35 31.03
C CYS A 92 9.52 -6.36 31.65
N LYS A 93 9.57 -6.12 32.97
CA LYS A 93 8.69 -5.15 33.65
C LYS A 93 8.96 -3.72 33.20
N ASP A 94 10.23 -3.31 33.16
CA ASP A 94 10.64 -1.97 32.76
C ASP A 94 10.21 -1.66 31.32
N GLU A 95 10.47 -2.56 30.38
CA GLU A 95 10.15 -2.36 28.97
C GLU A 95 8.65 -2.46 28.72
N TRP A 96 7.94 -3.33 29.45
CA TRP A 96 6.48 -3.41 29.37
C TRP A 96 5.81 -2.11 29.80
N ALA A 97 6.28 -1.49 30.90
CA ALA A 97 5.76 -0.22 31.39
C ALA A 97 5.95 0.94 30.40
N LYS A 98 6.88 0.83 29.46
CA LYS A 98 7.12 1.84 28.41
C LYS A 98 6.19 1.69 27.20
N ILE A 99 5.46 0.58 27.07
CA ILE A 99 4.56 0.36 25.92
C ILE A 99 3.33 1.26 26.09
N PRO A 100 3.12 2.24 25.21
CA PRO A 100 2.00 3.17 25.36
C PRO A 100 0.67 2.46 25.03
N PRO A 101 -0.45 2.80 25.71
CA PRO A 101 -1.78 2.24 25.39
C PRO A 101 -2.18 2.42 23.92
N GLN A 102 -1.69 3.48 23.26
CA GLN A 102 -1.90 3.74 21.84
C GLN A 102 -1.28 2.66 20.93
N ARG A 103 -0.24 1.94 21.36
CA ARG A 103 0.31 0.80 20.63
C ARG A 103 -0.68 -0.36 20.65
N CYS A 104 -1.23 -0.68 21.82
CA CYS A 104 -2.25 -1.72 21.98
C CYS A 104 -3.50 -1.39 21.15
N ASN A 105 -3.99 -0.15 21.24
CA ASN A 105 -5.15 0.30 20.45
C ASN A 105 -4.90 0.19 18.94
N ARG A 106 -3.71 0.53 18.46
CA ARG A 106 -3.35 0.35 17.04
C ARG A 106 -3.31 -1.12 16.63
N LEU A 107 -2.74 -2.01 17.45
CA LEU A 107 -2.70 -3.44 17.16
C LEU A 107 -4.09 -4.07 17.14
N ILE A 108 -4.98 -3.63 18.03
CA ILE A 108 -6.40 -4.04 18.07
C ILE A 108 -7.14 -3.51 16.83
N ALA A 109 -7.03 -2.21 16.54
CA ALA A 109 -7.70 -1.60 15.38
C ALA A 109 -7.26 -2.21 14.03
N SER A 110 -6.01 -2.64 13.94
CA SER A 110 -5.46 -3.30 12.74
C SER A 110 -5.71 -4.81 12.69
N TYR A 111 -6.28 -5.41 13.74
CA TYR A 111 -6.56 -6.85 13.80
C TYR A 111 -7.54 -7.28 12.71
N GLY A 112 -8.62 -6.51 12.51
CA GLY A 112 -9.58 -6.76 11.43
C GLY A 112 -8.92 -6.76 10.05
N LYS A 113 -8.01 -5.81 9.78
CA LYS A 113 -7.26 -5.72 8.52
C LYS A 113 -6.34 -6.94 8.31
N ARG A 114 -5.67 -7.42 9.36
CA ARG A 114 -4.81 -8.62 9.30
C ARG A 114 -5.60 -9.92 9.10
N LEU A 115 -6.74 -10.05 9.78
CA LEU A 115 -7.68 -11.15 9.56
C LEU A 115 -8.19 -11.16 8.12
N ILE A 116 -8.57 -9.99 7.61
CA ILE A 116 -9.00 -9.79 6.22
C ILE A 116 -7.90 -10.22 5.24
N ALA A 117 -6.64 -9.86 5.48
CA ALA A 117 -5.53 -10.22 4.60
C ALA A 117 -5.26 -11.74 4.59
N VAL A 118 -5.31 -12.40 5.76
CA VAL A 118 -5.13 -13.85 5.86
C VAL A 118 -6.30 -14.63 5.26
N VAL A 119 -7.51 -14.09 5.39
CA VAL A 119 -8.70 -14.63 4.76
C VAL A 119 -8.63 -14.45 3.25
N ALA A 120 -8.27 -13.26 2.75
CA ALA A 120 -8.11 -12.95 1.32
C ALA A 120 -7.01 -13.78 0.61
N ALA A 121 -6.07 -14.37 1.36
CA ALA A 121 -5.09 -15.31 0.82
C ALA A 121 -5.68 -16.70 0.49
N LYS A 122 -6.97 -16.95 0.76
CA LYS A 122 -7.73 -18.14 0.33
C LYS A 122 -8.91 -17.70 -0.56
N ASP A 123 -9.24 -18.45 -1.62
CA ASP A 123 -10.23 -18.05 -2.64
C ASP A 123 -11.63 -17.66 -2.08
N GLU A 124 -12.07 -18.23 -0.96
CA GLU A 124 -13.34 -17.86 -0.28
C GLU A 124 -13.27 -16.50 0.44
N GLY A 125 -12.08 -16.03 0.76
CA GLY A 125 -11.88 -14.86 1.59
C GLY A 125 -12.10 -13.53 0.90
N CYS A 126 -11.93 -13.46 -0.42
CA CYS A 126 -12.34 -12.29 -1.19
C CYS A 126 -13.86 -12.10 -1.19
N ALA A 127 -14.63 -13.18 -1.24
CA ALA A 127 -16.08 -13.13 -1.12
C ALA A 127 -16.50 -12.67 0.29
N ALA A 128 -15.84 -13.20 1.35
CA ALA A 128 -16.09 -12.78 2.73
C ALA A 128 -15.72 -11.31 2.97
N LEU A 129 -14.55 -10.86 2.49
CA LEU A 129 -14.14 -9.45 2.53
C LEU A 129 -15.17 -8.58 1.82
N THR A 130 -15.56 -8.96 0.61
CA THR A 130 -16.54 -8.22 -0.19
C THR A 130 -17.90 -8.13 0.50
N SER A 131 -18.36 -9.22 1.12
CA SER A 131 -19.58 -9.23 1.92
C SER A 131 -19.49 -8.28 3.12
N ALA A 132 -18.38 -8.33 3.87
CA ALA A 132 -18.13 -7.44 4.99
C ALA A 132 -18.07 -5.96 4.56
N LEU A 133 -17.36 -5.66 3.47
CA LEU A 133 -17.26 -4.29 2.94
C LEU A 133 -18.59 -3.78 2.38
N ARG A 134 -19.40 -4.63 1.75
CA ARG A 134 -20.75 -4.28 1.30
C ARG A 134 -21.69 -3.99 2.47
N SER A 135 -21.52 -4.67 3.60
CA SER A 135 -22.35 -4.44 4.78
C SER A 135 -22.10 -3.08 5.44
N ASN A 136 -20.91 -2.49 5.25
CA ASN A 136 -20.60 -1.16 5.78
C ASN A 136 -19.61 -0.35 4.92
N PRO A 137 -20.01 0.06 3.71
CA PRO A 137 -19.11 0.61 2.68
C PRO A 137 -18.67 2.06 2.95
N SER A 138 -19.32 2.77 3.87
CA SER A 138 -19.13 4.21 4.10
C SER A 138 -17.91 4.55 4.97
N HIS A 139 -17.39 3.59 5.74
CA HIS A 139 -16.32 3.84 6.70
C HIS A 139 -14.91 3.57 6.17
N LEU A 140 -14.75 2.65 5.21
CA LEU A 140 -13.42 2.29 4.73
C LEU A 140 -12.88 3.35 3.78
N ARG A 141 -11.82 4.04 4.22
CA ARG A 141 -11.12 5.06 3.42
C ARG A 141 -9.85 4.53 2.76
N GLU A 142 -9.17 3.59 3.38
CA GLU A 142 -7.90 3.07 2.89
C GLU A 142 -7.88 1.55 2.98
N LEU A 143 -7.59 0.93 1.83
CA LEU A 143 -7.39 -0.51 1.70
C LEU A 143 -6.05 -0.78 1.03
N ASP A 144 -5.20 -1.51 1.73
CA ASP A 144 -3.93 -2.01 1.19
C ASP A 144 -3.96 -3.54 1.24
N LEU A 145 -3.94 -4.15 0.06
CA LEU A 145 -3.86 -5.60 -0.13
C LEU A 145 -2.58 -5.98 -0.88
N SER A 146 -1.59 -5.10 -0.92
CA SER A 146 -0.34 -5.30 -1.65
C SER A 146 0.38 -6.59 -1.24
N ARG A 147 1.07 -7.23 -2.19
CA ARG A 147 1.84 -8.48 -2.02
C ARG A 147 1.00 -9.68 -1.57
N ASN A 148 -0.29 -9.69 -1.93
CA ASN A 148 -1.17 -10.85 -1.76
C ASN A 148 -1.55 -11.42 -3.12
N LYS A 149 -1.77 -12.74 -3.21
CA LYS A 149 -2.16 -13.40 -4.46
C LYS A 149 -3.65 -13.20 -4.76
N LEU A 150 -4.05 -11.94 -4.91
CA LEU A 150 -5.45 -11.56 -5.09
C LEU A 150 -5.99 -12.08 -6.43
N ARG A 151 -5.16 -12.00 -7.48
CA ARG A 151 -5.51 -12.35 -8.87
C ARG A 151 -6.76 -11.61 -9.35
N ASP A 152 -7.20 -11.93 -10.56
CA ASP A 152 -8.35 -11.26 -11.17
C ASP A 152 -9.66 -11.53 -10.42
N SER A 153 -9.83 -12.73 -9.85
CA SER A 153 -11.01 -13.08 -9.06
C SER A 153 -11.17 -12.21 -7.82
N GLY A 154 -10.08 -11.97 -7.08
CA GLY A 154 -10.11 -11.13 -5.91
C GLY A 154 -10.32 -9.65 -6.24
N VAL A 155 -9.75 -9.17 -7.36
CA VAL A 155 -10.02 -7.80 -7.85
C VAL A 155 -11.47 -7.66 -8.27
N LYS A 156 -12.05 -8.62 -9.00
CA LYS A 156 -13.48 -8.61 -9.36
C LYS A 156 -14.39 -8.51 -8.14
N CYS A 157 -14.05 -9.23 -7.07
CA CYS A 157 -14.77 -9.14 -5.80
C CYS A 157 -14.68 -7.73 -5.21
N LEU A 158 -13.48 -7.14 -5.18
CA LEU A 158 -13.26 -5.77 -4.72
C LEU A 158 -13.96 -4.72 -5.60
N SER A 159 -13.97 -4.89 -6.92
CA SER A 159 -14.67 -4.04 -7.88
C SER A 159 -16.15 -3.91 -7.51
N ALA A 160 -16.78 -5.02 -7.12
CA ALA A 160 -18.17 -5.04 -6.70
C ALA A 160 -18.44 -4.26 -5.39
N VAL A 161 -17.40 -3.99 -4.58
CA VAL A 161 -17.46 -3.07 -3.43
C VAL A 161 -17.34 -1.62 -3.90
N LEU A 162 -16.40 -1.34 -4.81
CA LEU A 162 -16.16 0.00 -5.34
C LEU A 162 -17.35 0.54 -6.14
N GLU A 163 -18.08 -0.33 -6.83
CA GLU A 163 -19.35 -0.02 -7.52
C GLU A 163 -20.45 0.46 -6.58
N ASN A 164 -20.37 0.16 -5.28
CA ASN A 164 -21.37 0.61 -4.32
C ASN A 164 -21.31 2.15 -4.19
N PRO A 165 -22.41 2.89 -4.45
CA PRO A 165 -22.42 4.37 -4.37
C PRO A 165 -22.09 4.94 -2.99
N HIS A 166 -22.26 4.14 -1.94
CA HIS A 166 -21.91 4.50 -0.57
C HIS A 166 -20.45 4.21 -0.23
N CYS A 167 -19.69 3.54 -1.11
CA CYS A 167 -18.26 3.35 -0.95
C CYS A 167 -17.54 4.70 -0.95
N LYS A 168 -16.78 4.97 0.11
CA LYS A 168 -16.01 6.21 0.29
C LYS A 168 -14.50 5.97 0.30
N MET A 169 -14.03 4.92 -0.36
CA MET A 169 -12.61 4.57 -0.43
C MET A 169 -11.82 5.68 -1.14
N GLU A 170 -10.76 6.15 -0.48
CA GLU A 170 -9.86 7.22 -0.93
C GLU A 170 -8.50 6.66 -1.36
N THR A 171 -8.05 5.56 -0.76
CA THR A 171 -6.77 4.92 -1.08
C THR A 171 -6.97 3.43 -1.32
N LEU A 172 -6.50 2.96 -2.47
CA LEU A 172 -6.45 1.55 -2.82
C LEU A 172 -5.06 1.17 -3.31
N ARG A 173 -4.40 0.27 -2.58
CA ARG A 173 -3.10 -0.29 -2.97
C ARG A 173 -3.20 -1.79 -3.22
N LEU A 174 -2.85 -2.18 -4.43
CA LEU A 174 -2.84 -3.55 -4.94
C LEU A 174 -1.49 -3.86 -5.58
N TYR A 175 -0.40 -3.34 -5.00
CA TYR A 175 0.95 -3.57 -5.49
C TYR A 175 1.25 -5.07 -5.50
N ASN A 176 1.79 -5.60 -6.60
CA ASN A 176 2.20 -7.00 -6.74
C ASN A 176 1.11 -7.99 -6.28
N CYS A 177 -0.04 -7.98 -6.95
CA CYS A 177 -1.21 -8.76 -6.58
C CYS A 177 -1.57 -9.88 -7.57
N GLU A 178 -0.67 -10.18 -8.52
CA GLU A 178 -0.90 -11.11 -9.64
C GLU A 178 -2.11 -10.71 -10.52
N ILE A 179 -2.36 -9.40 -10.68
CA ILE A 179 -3.49 -8.87 -11.47
C ILE A 179 -3.12 -8.87 -12.97
N SER A 180 -4.03 -9.36 -13.80
CA SER A 180 -3.95 -9.33 -15.26
C SER A 180 -4.80 -8.20 -15.87
N ASP A 181 -4.89 -8.18 -17.19
CA ASP A 181 -5.77 -7.29 -17.94
C ASP A 181 -7.24 -7.45 -17.56
N GLU A 182 -7.67 -8.67 -17.23
CA GLU A 182 -9.05 -8.96 -16.83
C GLU A 182 -9.42 -8.32 -15.49
N GLY A 183 -8.58 -8.47 -14.46
CA GLY A 183 -8.80 -7.84 -13.16
C GLY A 183 -8.76 -6.32 -13.25
N CYS A 184 -7.83 -5.77 -14.03
CA CYS A 184 -7.74 -4.33 -14.28
C CYS A 184 -8.98 -3.77 -14.99
N ALA A 185 -9.53 -4.50 -15.97
CA ALA A 185 -10.77 -4.12 -16.64
C ALA A 185 -11.95 -4.09 -15.67
N ALA A 186 -12.07 -5.09 -14.79
CA ALA A 186 -13.10 -5.10 -13.75
C ALA A 186 -12.95 -3.92 -12.77
N LEU A 187 -11.73 -3.61 -12.34
CA LEU A 187 -11.47 -2.46 -11.48
C LEU A 187 -11.83 -1.14 -12.16
N THR A 188 -11.43 -0.99 -13.43
CA THR A 188 -11.75 0.18 -14.24
C THR A 188 -13.26 0.40 -14.36
N SER A 189 -14.03 -0.66 -14.63
CA SER A 189 -15.49 -0.59 -14.73
C SER A 189 -16.12 -0.04 -13.44
N ALA A 190 -15.63 -0.52 -12.29
CA ALA A 190 -16.09 -0.07 -10.99
C ALA A 190 -15.77 1.42 -10.73
N LEU A 191 -14.53 1.83 -11.02
CA LEU A 191 -14.09 3.22 -10.86
C LEU A 191 -14.84 4.19 -11.78
N ARG A 192 -15.22 3.76 -12.99
CA ARG A 192 -16.07 4.57 -13.88
C ARG A 192 -17.49 4.75 -13.33
N SER A 193 -18.01 3.72 -12.66
CA SER A 193 -19.36 3.72 -12.10
C SER A 193 -19.46 4.56 -10.82
N ASN A 194 -18.38 4.64 -10.03
CA ASN A 194 -18.31 5.44 -8.81
C ASN A 194 -17.01 6.27 -8.72
N PRO A 195 -16.86 7.34 -9.53
CA PRO A 195 -15.58 8.03 -9.75
C PRO A 195 -15.16 9.00 -8.62
N SER A 196 -15.96 9.20 -7.57
CA SER A 196 -15.93 10.46 -6.81
C SER A 196 -15.09 10.49 -5.53
N HIS A 197 -14.45 9.38 -5.13
CA HIS A 197 -13.75 9.30 -3.83
C HIS A 197 -12.28 8.88 -3.89
N LEU A 198 -11.87 8.08 -4.88
CA LEU A 198 -10.50 7.57 -4.92
C LEU A 198 -9.51 8.67 -5.27
N LYS A 199 -8.53 8.88 -4.39
CA LYS A 199 -7.42 9.83 -4.51
C LYS A 199 -6.10 9.13 -4.80
N GLU A 200 -5.91 7.90 -4.33
CA GLU A 200 -4.69 7.13 -4.55
C GLU A 200 -5.00 5.73 -5.07
N LEU A 201 -4.37 5.37 -6.17
CA LEU A 201 -4.40 4.03 -6.75
C LEU A 201 -2.98 3.55 -7.05
N ASP A 202 -2.62 2.42 -6.45
CA ASP A 202 -1.36 1.72 -6.73
C ASP A 202 -1.65 0.34 -7.32
N LEU A 203 -1.29 0.15 -8.58
CA LEU A 203 -1.37 -1.12 -9.31
C LEU A 203 0.02 -1.62 -9.74
N SER A 204 1.08 -1.04 -9.18
CA SER A 204 2.45 -1.36 -9.56
C SER A 204 2.74 -2.87 -9.42
N TRP A 205 3.67 -3.40 -10.22
CA TRP A 205 4.07 -4.80 -10.24
C TRP A 205 2.93 -5.77 -10.59
N ASN A 206 2.00 -5.32 -11.45
CA ASN A 206 0.96 -6.16 -12.04
C ASN A 206 1.02 -6.08 -13.56
N LYS A 207 0.76 -7.19 -14.27
CA LYS A 207 0.96 -7.27 -15.73
C LYS A 207 -0.24 -6.70 -16.49
N LEU A 208 -0.43 -5.39 -16.41
CA LEU A 208 -1.61 -4.70 -16.92
C LEU A 208 -1.62 -4.60 -18.46
N ARG A 209 -0.47 -4.43 -19.11
CA ARG A 209 -0.38 -4.32 -20.59
C ARG A 209 -1.37 -3.29 -21.16
N ASP A 210 -2.22 -3.68 -22.09
CA ASP A 210 -3.21 -2.82 -22.75
C ASP A 210 -4.35 -2.37 -21.84
N SER A 211 -4.57 -3.01 -20.69
CA SER A 211 -5.66 -2.61 -19.77
C SER A 211 -5.46 -1.21 -19.19
N VAL A 212 -4.25 -0.65 -19.26
CA VAL A 212 -3.98 0.76 -18.95
C VAL A 212 -4.80 1.70 -19.85
N LYS A 213 -5.12 1.30 -21.08
CA LYS A 213 -6.05 2.04 -21.94
C LYS A 213 -7.42 2.18 -21.30
N SER A 214 -7.94 1.10 -20.73
CA SER A 214 -9.22 1.10 -20.01
C SER A 214 -9.12 1.97 -18.76
N LEU A 215 -8.06 1.81 -17.96
CA LEU A 215 -7.81 2.63 -16.76
C LEU A 215 -7.75 4.13 -17.10
N SER A 216 -7.15 4.48 -18.24
CA SER A 216 -7.05 5.86 -18.72
C SER A 216 -8.41 6.50 -18.96
N ALA A 217 -9.44 5.71 -19.30
CA ALA A 217 -10.81 6.21 -19.44
C ALA A 217 -11.42 6.72 -18.11
N VAL A 218 -10.90 6.28 -16.96
CA VAL A 218 -11.28 6.83 -15.64
C VAL A 218 -10.76 8.26 -15.50
N LEU A 219 -9.53 8.52 -15.92
CA LEU A 219 -8.87 9.84 -15.80
C LEU A 219 -9.51 10.90 -16.70
N VAL A 220 -10.12 10.50 -17.81
CA VAL A 220 -10.88 11.39 -18.70
C VAL A 220 -12.13 11.95 -18.00
N ASN A 221 -12.67 11.26 -16.99
CA ASN A 221 -13.87 11.71 -16.29
C ASN A 221 -13.58 13.01 -15.51
N PRO A 222 -14.32 14.11 -15.73
CA PRO A 222 -14.11 15.38 -15.02
C PRO A 222 -14.36 15.29 -13.51
N HIS A 223 -15.06 14.26 -13.04
CA HIS A 223 -15.30 13.99 -11.63
C HIS A 223 -14.25 13.07 -10.99
N CYS A 224 -13.26 12.60 -11.76
CA CYS A 224 -12.12 11.85 -11.23
C CYS A 224 -11.35 12.72 -10.23
N LYS A 225 -11.09 12.17 -9.04
CA LYS A 225 -10.33 12.84 -7.97
C LYS A 225 -8.97 12.21 -7.71
N LEU A 226 -8.49 11.38 -8.65
CA LEU A 226 -7.24 10.67 -8.46
C LEU A 226 -6.06 11.65 -8.45
N GLU A 227 -5.40 11.77 -7.30
CA GLU A 227 -4.24 12.65 -7.11
C GLU A 227 -2.94 11.87 -7.27
N THR A 228 -2.95 10.56 -7.00
CA THR A 228 -1.78 9.68 -7.08
C THR A 228 -2.12 8.43 -7.88
N LEU A 229 -1.35 8.19 -8.95
CA LEU A 229 -1.42 6.98 -9.76
C LEU A 229 -0.03 6.33 -9.88
N ARG A 230 0.09 5.09 -9.40
CA ARG A 230 1.32 4.31 -9.52
C ARG A 230 1.10 3.07 -10.38
N LEU A 231 1.87 2.98 -11.45
CA LEU A 231 1.87 1.89 -12.44
C LEU A 231 3.31 1.41 -12.69
N CYS A 232 4.13 1.39 -11.63
CA CYS A 232 5.53 0.97 -11.72
C CYS A 232 5.60 -0.53 -12.10
N ASP A 233 6.43 -0.90 -13.06
CA ASP A 233 6.54 -2.27 -13.63
C ASP A 233 5.17 -2.90 -13.97
N CYS A 234 4.42 -2.24 -14.86
CA CYS A 234 3.11 -2.71 -15.33
C CYS A 234 3.11 -3.29 -16.75
N ASN A 235 4.28 -3.31 -17.39
CA ASN A 235 4.48 -3.71 -18.79
C ASN A 235 3.53 -2.97 -19.75
N ILE A 236 3.42 -1.65 -19.59
CA ILE A 236 2.51 -0.78 -20.36
C ILE A 236 2.86 -0.82 -21.86
N SER A 237 1.86 -1.05 -22.70
CA SER A 237 1.98 -1.04 -24.17
C SER A 237 2.07 0.38 -24.75
N ASP A 238 2.35 0.48 -26.05
CA ASP A 238 2.31 1.74 -26.80
C ASP A 238 0.91 2.37 -26.73
N GLU A 239 -0.12 1.56 -26.97
CA GLU A 239 -1.52 1.98 -26.93
C GLU A 239 -1.95 2.40 -25.53
N GLY A 240 -1.52 1.66 -24.50
CA GLY A 240 -1.78 2.00 -23.10
C GLY A 240 -1.16 3.33 -22.71
N CYS A 241 0.10 3.57 -23.10
CA CYS A 241 0.80 4.83 -22.82
C CYS A 241 0.20 6.01 -23.59
N ALA A 242 -0.17 5.81 -24.86
CA ALA A 242 -0.82 6.83 -25.67
C ALA A 242 -2.19 7.23 -25.09
N ALA A 243 -2.97 6.25 -24.63
CA ALA A 243 -4.26 6.49 -23.97
C ALA A 243 -4.09 7.25 -22.64
N LEU A 244 -3.11 6.87 -21.82
CA LEU A 244 -2.80 7.56 -20.56
C LEU A 244 -2.42 9.01 -20.82
N THR A 245 -1.51 9.25 -21.78
CA THR A 245 -1.08 10.59 -22.18
C THR A 245 -2.26 11.44 -22.67
N SER A 246 -3.13 10.86 -23.50
CA SER A 246 -4.33 11.54 -24.01
C SER A 246 -5.29 11.92 -22.89
N ALA A 247 -5.50 11.03 -21.92
CA ALA A 247 -6.37 11.28 -20.78
C ALA A 247 -5.85 12.41 -19.89
N LEU A 248 -4.55 12.40 -19.57
CA LEU A 248 -3.92 13.45 -18.76
C LEU A 248 -3.95 14.82 -19.45
N ARG A 249 -3.80 14.86 -20.77
CA ARG A 249 -3.95 16.10 -21.54
C ARG A 249 -5.38 16.63 -21.55
N SER A 250 -6.37 15.73 -21.59
CA SER A 250 -7.80 16.09 -21.61
C SER A 250 -8.30 16.56 -20.25
N ASN A 251 -7.71 16.06 -19.15
CA ASN A 251 -8.07 16.45 -17.79
C ASN A 251 -6.80 16.70 -16.93
N PRO A 252 -6.07 17.80 -17.16
CA PRO A 252 -4.73 18.03 -16.59
C PRO A 252 -4.72 18.50 -15.13
N SER A 253 -5.89 18.72 -14.53
CA SER A 253 -6.01 19.56 -13.33
C SER A 253 -5.94 18.81 -11.99
N HIS A 254 -6.02 17.47 -11.99
CA HIS A 254 -6.23 16.68 -10.76
C HIS A 254 -5.01 15.88 -10.31
N LEU A 255 -4.29 15.23 -11.23
CA LEU A 255 -3.19 14.33 -10.86
C LEU A 255 -1.96 15.12 -10.38
N ARG A 256 -1.41 14.69 -9.23
CA ARG A 256 -0.25 15.29 -8.54
C ARG A 256 0.97 14.39 -8.58
N GLU A 257 0.78 13.08 -8.52
CA GLU A 257 1.85 12.09 -8.57
C GLU A 257 1.56 11.02 -9.62
N LEU A 258 2.54 10.81 -10.50
CA LEU A 258 2.53 9.75 -11.51
C LEU A 258 3.84 8.98 -11.43
N ASP A 259 3.72 7.66 -11.22
CA ASP A 259 4.84 6.74 -11.24
C ASP A 259 4.68 5.73 -12.38
N LEU A 260 5.57 5.82 -13.37
CA LEU A 260 5.64 4.91 -14.51
C LEU A 260 6.99 4.17 -14.56
N SER A 261 7.74 4.19 -13.46
CA SER A 261 9.07 3.57 -13.38
C SER A 261 9.04 2.10 -13.77
N TRP A 262 10.16 1.56 -14.24
CA TRP A 262 10.32 0.16 -14.66
C TRP A 262 9.37 -0.26 -15.79
N ASN A 263 8.88 0.69 -16.58
CA ASN A 263 8.19 0.42 -17.83
C ASN A 263 9.07 0.85 -19.00
N LYS A 264 9.19 -0.02 -20.00
CA LYS A 264 9.98 0.24 -21.22
C LYS A 264 9.31 1.28 -22.12
N LEU A 265 9.37 2.55 -21.72
CA LEU A 265 8.69 3.63 -22.41
C LEU A 265 9.47 4.08 -23.65
N GLY A 266 10.79 4.23 -23.52
CA GLY A 266 11.64 4.82 -24.55
C GLY A 266 11.31 6.28 -24.86
N ASP A 267 12.09 6.87 -25.77
CA ASP A 267 12.04 8.31 -26.03
C ASP A 267 10.72 8.78 -26.66
N SER A 268 10.13 7.97 -27.54
CA SER A 268 8.88 8.31 -28.24
C SER A 268 7.68 8.49 -27.28
N ARG A 269 7.51 7.56 -26.34
CA ARG A 269 6.42 7.64 -25.35
C ARG A 269 6.67 8.75 -24.33
N VAL A 270 7.92 8.95 -23.93
CA VAL A 270 8.29 10.06 -23.04
C VAL A 270 8.10 11.42 -23.70
N LYS A 271 8.37 11.54 -25.00
CA LYS A 271 8.05 12.75 -25.78
C LYS A 271 6.55 13.04 -25.77
N SER A 272 5.72 12.00 -25.88
CA SER A 272 4.26 12.14 -25.77
C SER A 272 3.85 12.62 -24.35
N LEU A 273 4.44 12.05 -23.30
CA LEU A 273 4.22 12.47 -21.92
C LEU A 273 4.71 13.91 -21.66
N SER A 274 5.80 14.32 -22.29
CA SER A 274 6.36 15.68 -22.18
C SER A 274 5.35 16.74 -22.65
N ALA A 275 4.56 16.45 -23.68
CA ALA A 275 3.48 17.33 -24.13
C ALA A 275 2.35 17.52 -23.10
N VAL A 276 2.23 16.64 -22.09
CA VAL A 276 1.32 16.84 -20.95
C VAL A 276 1.89 17.90 -20.01
N LEU A 277 3.20 17.85 -19.74
CA LEU A 277 3.89 18.80 -18.86
C LEU A 277 3.92 20.23 -19.45
N GLU A 278 3.94 20.34 -20.79
CA GLU A 278 3.82 21.62 -21.50
C GLU A 278 2.48 22.32 -21.26
N ASN A 279 1.43 21.57 -20.88
CA ASN A 279 0.12 22.15 -20.64
C ASN A 279 0.16 23.08 -19.41
N PRO A 280 -0.19 24.38 -19.53
CA PRO A 280 -0.15 25.33 -18.41
C PRO A 280 -1.10 24.99 -17.26
N HIS A 281 -2.10 24.14 -17.51
CA HIS A 281 -3.03 23.65 -16.50
C HIS A 281 -2.58 22.36 -15.82
N CYS A 282 -1.46 21.76 -16.25
CA CYS A 282 -0.86 20.60 -15.60
C CYS A 282 -0.55 20.89 -14.13
N LYS A 283 -0.94 19.97 -13.24
CA LYS A 283 -0.71 20.06 -11.79
C LYS A 283 0.21 18.98 -11.26
N LEU A 284 0.89 18.23 -12.13
CA LEU A 284 1.77 17.15 -11.72
C LEU A 284 2.96 17.69 -10.93
N GLU A 285 3.11 17.26 -9.68
CA GLU A 285 4.19 17.69 -8.78
C GLU A 285 5.32 16.67 -8.71
N THR A 286 4.99 15.39 -8.89
CA THR A 286 5.94 14.27 -8.86
C THR A 286 5.77 13.40 -10.10
N LEU A 287 6.85 13.25 -10.85
CA LEU A 287 6.94 12.33 -11.98
C LEU A 287 8.12 11.37 -11.77
N ARG A 288 7.83 10.08 -11.73
CA ARG A 288 8.87 9.03 -11.66
C ARG A 288 8.90 8.21 -12.93
N LEU A 289 10.07 8.14 -13.53
CA LEU A 289 10.41 7.46 -14.76
C LEU A 289 11.72 6.68 -14.59
N CYS A 290 11.96 6.14 -13.39
CA CYS A 290 13.16 5.35 -13.11
C CYS A 290 13.17 4.09 -13.99
N ASP A 291 14.30 3.75 -14.62
CA ASP A 291 14.46 2.61 -15.53
C ASP A 291 13.34 2.51 -16.60
N CYS A 292 13.23 3.56 -17.42
CA CYS A 292 12.22 3.65 -18.48
C CYS A 292 12.80 3.55 -19.91
N GLU A 293 14.06 3.13 -20.04
CA GLU A 293 14.83 3.10 -21.28
C GLU A 293 14.97 4.46 -21.98
N ILE A 294 14.99 5.55 -21.21
CA ILE A 294 15.08 6.93 -21.71
C ILE A 294 16.52 7.25 -22.09
N SER A 295 16.73 7.80 -23.28
CA SER A 295 18.02 8.33 -23.72
C SER A 295 18.08 9.85 -23.58
N ASP A 296 19.19 10.45 -24.03
CA ASP A 296 19.32 11.90 -24.09
C ASP A 296 18.22 12.57 -24.91
N GLU A 297 17.65 11.89 -25.92
CA GLU A 297 16.54 12.43 -26.72
C GLU A 297 15.26 12.59 -25.91
N GLY A 298 14.83 11.54 -25.19
CA GLY A 298 13.65 11.61 -24.33
C GLY A 298 13.87 12.58 -23.16
N CYS A 299 15.09 12.64 -22.62
CA CYS A 299 15.46 13.64 -21.62
C CYS A 299 15.34 15.07 -22.17
N ALA A 300 15.78 15.32 -23.39
CA ALA A 300 15.66 16.63 -24.04
C ALA A 300 14.20 17.05 -24.25
N ALA A 301 13.31 16.10 -24.56
CA ALA A 301 11.88 16.35 -24.65
C ALA A 301 11.28 16.78 -23.30
N LEU A 302 11.62 16.07 -22.22
CA LEU A 302 11.16 16.41 -20.86
C LEU A 302 11.67 17.79 -20.42
N THR A 303 12.96 18.08 -20.63
CA THR A 303 13.56 19.36 -20.21
C THR A 303 13.02 20.52 -21.03
N SER A 304 12.73 20.32 -22.32
CA SER A 304 12.04 21.30 -23.14
C SER A 304 10.66 21.63 -22.57
N ALA A 305 9.88 20.61 -22.19
CA ALA A 305 8.57 20.79 -21.58
C ALA A 305 8.64 21.55 -20.24
N LEU A 306 9.60 21.20 -19.38
CA LEU A 306 9.82 21.87 -18.10
C LEU A 306 10.26 23.32 -18.26
N ARG A 307 11.03 23.65 -19.30
CA ARG A 307 11.37 25.04 -19.60
C ARG A 307 10.16 25.85 -20.08
N SER A 308 9.28 25.23 -20.87
CA SER A 308 8.05 25.86 -21.35
C SER A 308 7.01 26.07 -20.24
N ASN A 309 6.96 25.18 -19.25
CA ASN A 309 6.07 25.29 -18.09
C ASN A 309 6.79 24.94 -16.76
N PRO A 310 7.63 25.85 -16.23
CA PRO A 310 8.51 25.56 -15.10
C PRO A 310 7.81 25.55 -13.74
N SER A 311 6.51 25.81 -13.70
CA SER A 311 5.83 26.28 -12.49
C SER A 311 5.30 25.20 -11.53
N HIS A 312 5.31 23.92 -11.93
CA HIS A 312 4.50 22.90 -11.26
C HIS A 312 5.29 21.68 -10.76
N LEU A 313 6.22 21.13 -11.55
CA LEU A 313 6.93 19.91 -11.18
C LEU A 313 7.98 20.19 -10.09
N ARG A 314 7.90 19.42 -8.99
CA ARG A 314 8.79 19.54 -7.82
C ARG A 314 9.75 18.35 -7.72
N LYS A 315 9.34 17.17 -8.16
CA LYS A 315 10.15 15.96 -8.10
C LYS A 315 10.18 15.25 -9.45
N LEU A 316 11.39 15.02 -9.96
CA LEU A 316 11.63 14.26 -11.18
C LEU A 316 12.63 13.16 -10.88
N ASP A 317 12.24 11.91 -11.15
CA ASP A 317 13.13 10.76 -11.05
C ASP A 317 13.36 10.16 -12.43
N LEU A 318 14.59 10.27 -12.92
CA LEU A 318 15.10 9.69 -14.16
C LEU A 318 16.21 8.67 -13.89
N SER A 319 16.28 8.14 -12.67
CA SER A 319 17.32 7.18 -12.29
C SER A 319 17.29 5.93 -13.17
N TRP A 320 18.42 5.23 -13.30
CA TRP A 320 18.55 3.99 -14.07
C TRP A 320 18.17 4.11 -15.55
N ASN A 321 18.23 5.31 -16.14
CA ASN A 321 18.05 5.51 -17.58
C ASN A 321 19.38 5.58 -18.33
N LYS A 322 19.31 5.68 -19.66
CA LYS A 322 20.45 5.67 -20.58
C LYS A 322 20.98 7.09 -20.84
N LEU A 323 21.01 7.93 -19.81
CA LEU A 323 21.41 9.34 -19.90
C LEU A 323 22.94 9.47 -19.96
N ARG A 324 23.42 10.27 -20.90
CA ARG A 324 24.84 10.64 -21.03
C ARG A 324 24.98 12.15 -20.82
N ASP A 325 26.16 12.67 -21.14
CA ASP A 325 26.50 14.08 -20.96
C ASP A 325 25.48 15.04 -21.59
N SER A 326 24.87 14.68 -22.73
CA SER A 326 23.91 15.59 -23.39
C SER A 326 22.55 15.65 -22.68
N GLY A 327 22.11 14.54 -22.08
CA GLY A 327 20.97 14.51 -21.17
C GLY A 327 21.23 15.33 -19.91
N VAL A 328 22.41 15.16 -19.30
CA VAL A 328 22.79 15.93 -18.09
C VAL A 328 22.92 17.43 -18.38
N LYS A 329 23.48 17.82 -19.52
CA LYS A 329 23.49 19.22 -19.97
C LYS A 329 22.07 19.78 -20.11
N SER A 330 21.16 18.99 -20.67
CA SER A 330 19.75 19.39 -20.81
C SER A 330 19.06 19.58 -19.47
N LEU A 331 19.33 18.71 -18.48
CA LEU A 331 18.82 18.84 -17.11
C LEU A 331 19.40 20.07 -16.42
N SER A 332 20.70 20.33 -16.59
CA SER A 332 21.37 21.51 -16.02
C SER A 332 20.73 22.81 -16.51
N ALA A 333 20.40 22.89 -17.79
CA ALA A 333 19.70 24.05 -18.37
C ALA A 333 18.28 24.29 -17.78
N VAL A 334 17.62 23.24 -17.27
CA VAL A 334 16.34 23.41 -16.52
C VAL A 334 16.60 24.02 -15.15
N LEU A 335 17.65 23.59 -14.46
CA LEU A 335 18.01 24.07 -13.12
C LEU A 335 18.50 25.52 -13.13
N GLU A 336 19.13 25.96 -14.23
CA GLU A 336 19.53 27.36 -14.44
C GLU A 336 18.34 28.30 -14.66
N ASN A 337 17.14 27.77 -14.98
CA ASN A 337 15.95 28.60 -15.15
C ASN A 337 15.47 29.13 -13.78
N PRO A 338 15.39 30.46 -13.57
CA PRO A 338 15.02 31.05 -12.28
C PRO A 338 13.57 30.73 -11.86
N HIS A 339 12.73 30.29 -12.80
CA HIS A 339 11.35 29.89 -12.52
C HIS A 339 11.20 28.40 -12.20
N CYS A 340 12.28 27.61 -12.32
CA CYS A 340 12.26 26.19 -12.01
C CYS A 340 11.83 25.95 -10.55
N LYS A 341 10.93 24.98 -10.36
CA LYS A 341 10.43 24.56 -9.05
C LYS A 341 10.87 23.16 -8.62
N LEU A 342 11.79 22.54 -9.37
CA LEU A 342 12.33 21.23 -8.99
C LEU A 342 13.10 21.34 -7.67
N GLU A 343 12.67 20.52 -6.71
CA GLU A 343 13.27 20.34 -5.38
C GLU A 343 14.05 19.03 -5.29
N THR A 344 13.67 18.04 -6.09
CA THR A 344 14.35 16.75 -6.15
C THR A 344 14.48 16.33 -7.60
N LEU A 345 15.72 16.09 -8.01
CA LEU A 345 16.07 15.51 -9.29
C LEU A 345 16.99 14.32 -9.04
N SER A 346 16.58 13.13 -9.48
CA SER A 346 17.39 11.91 -9.39
C SER A 346 17.74 11.42 -10.80
N PHE A 347 19.02 11.16 -11.04
CA PHE A 347 19.54 10.55 -12.27
C PHE A 347 20.94 9.98 -12.03
N GLU A 348 21.38 9.06 -12.87
CA GLU A 348 22.76 8.58 -12.93
C GLU A 348 23.32 8.75 -14.35
N LEU A 349 24.65 8.87 -14.45
CA LEU A 349 25.35 8.88 -15.73
C LEU A 349 25.53 7.44 -16.23
N PHE A 350 25.00 7.17 -17.41
CA PHE A 350 25.26 5.93 -18.13
C PHE A 350 26.63 6.01 -18.80
N ILE A 351 27.66 5.57 -18.08
CA ILE A 351 29.00 5.37 -18.63
C ILE A 351 29.01 3.96 -19.24
N LYS A 352 29.12 3.85 -20.57
CA LYS A 352 29.47 2.56 -21.19
C LYS A 352 30.82 2.16 -20.62
N THR A 353 30.87 1.17 -19.73
CA THR A 353 32.12 0.47 -19.46
C THR A 353 32.51 -0.20 -20.77
N GLY A 354 33.55 0.31 -21.42
CA GLY A 354 34.09 -0.31 -22.62
C GLY A 354 34.33 -1.78 -22.34
N THR A 355 33.84 -2.66 -23.21
CA THR A 355 34.43 -3.98 -23.33
C THR A 355 35.90 -3.74 -23.62
N PHE A 356 36.77 -4.11 -22.67
CA PHE A 356 38.15 -4.42 -23.02
C PHE A 356 38.04 -5.67 -23.89
N ASP A 357 37.87 -5.45 -25.20
CA ASP A 357 38.13 -6.49 -26.18
C ASP A 357 39.63 -6.78 -26.02
N ASN A 358 39.94 -7.90 -25.35
CA ASN A 358 41.29 -8.44 -25.31
C ASN A 358 41.67 -8.81 -26.75
N GLU A 359 42.79 -8.22 -27.18
CA GLU A 359 43.47 -8.39 -28.47
C GLU A 359 43.57 -9.84 -28.96
#